data_AF-A0A2E9YCV1-F1
#
_entry.id   AF-A0A2E9YCV1-F1
#
_cell.length_a   1.000
_cell.length_b   1.000
_cell.length_c   1.000
_cell.angle_alpha   90.00
_cell.angle_beta   90.00
_cell.angle_gamma   90.00
#
_symmetry.space_group_name_H-M   'P 1'
#
loop_
_entity.id
_entity.type
_entity.pdbx_description
1 polymer ?
#
loop_
_entity_poly.entity_id
_entity_poly.type
_entity_poly.pdbx_seq_one_letter_code
_entity_poly.pdbx_strand_id
1 'polypeptide(L)'
;MKAFFTAIFMCLVLCHLSAQDAIVYPYNPDADNDELVGVTDLLPLLSVFGEDFEPGEIVIDGVALAEVLMTMQQTIESLQMQVEALEASTVVGLNDYMSVDVDAHSVLLTGANFQVVNGTNDLLEGNSLGNIIIGYNTTDSAQQLSERQGSHNLVLGAGNTYNGSGNLIGGSSNQSDGDFGIVSGYQNEYSGSGGGMIGGRYNISSLSTGVTIGGRDNTIDSDDGVIVGGIGNENWQEWGVLVGGSGNRIQTNVGSPTRATVICGGKGNTINDGNYSAIFAGENNTVSGELAAAVSGRDNTAVNGLVVGGDSNTVDGDYAVAAGGLSNYVQSSWNSILGGQANEIQQGTDNCVLVGGYSNTIQHHTTHSAIVGGESNLIGESESDSRFSVVSGGRFNHVKLGYANSIFGGIQNTAENVSDSVLIGDPNINGLTSNRSIFGGTSNTQRGGFGSSIVGGRFLVAEIRSVDDVNYYPSDCLIGSSGRAFVGSTTAGGGNLIETSFGEGDD
;
A
#
# COMPACT_ATOMS: atom_id res chain seq x y z
N MET A 1 -43.02 -70.98 12.75
CA MET A 1 -43.08 -72.24 11.97
C MET A 1 -41.84 -73.15 12.11
N LYS A 2 -40.86 -72.81 12.97
CA LYS A 2 -39.68 -73.64 13.29
C LYS A 2 -39.86 -74.57 14.50
N ALA A 3 -41.00 -74.47 15.21
CA ALA A 3 -41.28 -75.27 16.42
C ALA A 3 -41.99 -76.62 16.14
N PHE A 4 -42.41 -76.88 14.89
CA PHE A 4 -43.17 -78.10 14.55
C PHE A 4 -42.28 -79.20 13.93
N PHE A 5 -41.07 -78.86 13.46
CA PHE A 5 -40.13 -79.82 12.88
C PHE A 5 -39.12 -80.38 13.90
N THR A 6 -38.88 -79.67 15.01
CA THR A 6 -38.04 -80.16 16.12
C THR A 6 -38.75 -81.18 17.02
N ALA A 7 -40.09 -81.25 16.98
CA ALA A 7 -40.86 -82.19 17.78
C ALA A 7 -40.92 -83.63 17.20
N ILE A 8 -40.63 -83.81 15.91
CA ILE A 8 -40.68 -85.13 15.25
C ILE A 8 -39.32 -85.86 15.33
N PHE A 9 -38.22 -85.13 15.48
CA PHE A 9 -36.89 -85.74 15.71
C PHE A 9 -36.68 -86.19 17.17
N MET A 10 -37.48 -85.67 18.11
CA MET A 10 -37.40 -85.99 19.54
C MET A 10 -38.16 -87.28 19.93
N CYS A 11 -38.95 -87.87 19.02
CA CYS A 11 -39.75 -89.07 19.27
C CYS A 11 -39.15 -90.37 18.73
N LEU A 12 -37.96 -90.33 18.08
CA LEU A 12 -37.32 -91.50 17.47
C LEU A 12 -35.97 -91.90 18.11
N VAL A 13 -35.55 -91.23 19.20
CA VAL A 13 -34.23 -91.45 19.84
C VAL A 13 -34.33 -91.96 21.29
N LEU A 14 -35.54 -92.26 21.82
CA LEU A 14 -35.73 -92.59 23.24
C LEU A 14 -36.14 -94.04 23.56
N CYS A 15 -35.94 -94.97 22.63
CA CYS A 15 -36.07 -96.41 22.94
C CYS A 15 -34.78 -97.13 22.55
N HIS A 16 -33.74 -96.98 23.39
CA HIS A 16 -32.77 -98.03 23.79
C HIS A 16 -31.63 -97.37 24.57
N LEU A 17 -31.93 -96.89 25.79
CA LEU A 17 -30.93 -96.90 26.85
C LEU A 17 -30.92 -98.33 27.40
N SER A 18 -30.02 -99.19 26.91
CA SER A 18 -29.53 -100.28 27.76
C SER A 18 -28.55 -99.64 28.73
N ALA A 19 -29.03 -99.31 29.92
CA ALA A 19 -28.14 -99.00 31.03
C ALA A 19 -27.16 -100.18 31.17
N GLN A 20 -25.87 -99.89 31.17
CA GLN A 20 -24.85 -100.86 31.52
C GLN A 20 -25.01 -101.12 33.03
N ASP A 21 -25.62 -102.25 33.39
CA ASP A 21 -25.80 -102.61 34.79
C ASP A 21 -24.43 -102.70 35.47
N ALA A 22 -24.28 -101.98 36.58
CA ALA A 22 -23.04 -101.92 37.34
C ALA A 22 -22.73 -103.31 37.92
N ILE A 23 -21.60 -103.90 37.52
CA ILE A 23 -21.14 -105.18 38.06
C ILE A 23 -20.79 -104.99 39.56
N VAL A 24 -21.53 -105.66 40.44
CA VAL A 24 -21.27 -105.67 41.90
C VAL A 24 -20.27 -106.77 42.22
N TYR A 25 -19.15 -106.39 42.85
CA TYR A 25 -18.08 -107.32 43.21
C TYR A 25 -18.19 -107.84 44.64
N PRO A 26 -17.79 -109.10 44.91
CA PRO A 26 -17.26 -110.08 43.94
C PRO A 26 -18.37 -110.66 43.04
N TYR A 27 -18.13 -110.61 41.72
CA TYR A 27 -19.05 -111.10 40.69
C TYR A 27 -19.15 -112.63 40.74
N ASN A 28 -20.37 -113.17 40.87
CA ASN A 28 -20.63 -114.60 40.73
C ASN A 28 -21.01 -114.89 39.27
N PRO A 29 -20.18 -115.60 38.50
CA PRO A 29 -20.37 -115.79 37.05
C PRO A 29 -21.38 -116.88 36.67
N ASP A 30 -22.17 -117.36 37.63
CA ASP A 30 -23.27 -118.31 37.44
C ASP A 30 -24.48 -117.59 36.85
N ALA A 31 -24.66 -117.69 35.53
CA ALA A 31 -25.63 -116.92 34.77
C ALA A 31 -26.99 -117.61 34.68
N ASP A 32 -27.03 -118.94 34.77
CA ASP A 32 -28.26 -119.72 34.85
C ASP A 32 -28.71 -120.05 36.30
N ASN A 33 -27.89 -119.63 37.27
CA ASN A 33 -28.17 -119.58 38.70
C ASN A 33 -28.32 -120.98 39.33
N ASP A 34 -27.57 -121.95 38.81
CA ASP A 34 -27.58 -123.37 39.18
C ASP A 34 -26.50 -123.77 40.22
N GLU A 35 -25.76 -122.79 40.72
CA GLU A 35 -24.64 -122.91 41.67
C GLU A 35 -23.40 -123.64 41.12
N LEU A 36 -23.35 -123.95 39.82
CA LEU A 36 -22.26 -124.62 39.13
C LEU A 36 -21.78 -123.80 37.92
N VAL A 37 -20.60 -123.18 38.02
CA VAL A 37 -20.02 -122.46 36.87
C VAL A 37 -19.66 -123.42 35.73
N GLY A 38 -20.50 -123.48 34.70
CA GLY A 38 -20.43 -124.37 33.56
C GLY A 38 -20.25 -123.66 32.21
N VAL A 39 -20.20 -124.45 31.13
CA VAL A 39 -20.09 -123.90 29.75
C VAL A 39 -21.35 -123.14 29.34
N THR A 40 -22.50 -123.49 29.93
CA THR A 40 -23.78 -122.82 29.71
C THR A 40 -23.78 -121.38 30.23
N ASP A 41 -23.11 -121.12 31.35
CA ASP A 41 -22.94 -119.76 31.90
C ASP A 41 -22.04 -118.86 31.06
N LEU A 42 -21.16 -119.48 30.25
CA LEU A 42 -20.26 -118.77 29.35
C LEU A 42 -20.89 -118.48 27.98
N LEU A 43 -22.05 -119.08 27.64
CA LEU A 43 -22.70 -118.85 26.34
C LEU A 43 -23.11 -117.38 26.10
N PRO A 44 -23.67 -116.64 27.08
CA PRO A 44 -23.98 -115.21 26.90
C PRO A 44 -22.72 -114.35 26.74
N LEU A 45 -21.61 -114.73 27.36
CA LEU A 45 -20.33 -114.04 27.22
C LEU A 45 -19.68 -114.36 25.87
N LEU A 46 -19.75 -115.62 25.43
CA LEU A 46 -19.20 -116.11 24.15
C LEU A 46 -19.97 -115.54 22.94
N SER A 47 -21.27 -115.24 23.07
CA SER A 47 -22.03 -114.59 21.98
C SER A 47 -21.58 -113.16 21.71
N VAL A 48 -20.85 -112.53 22.63
CA VAL A 48 -20.26 -111.19 22.45
C VAL A 48 -18.87 -111.27 21.79
N PHE A 49 -18.16 -112.40 21.91
CA PHE A 49 -16.77 -112.58 21.44
C PHE A 49 -16.63 -113.05 19.97
N GLY A 50 -17.61 -112.78 19.11
CA GLY A 50 -17.56 -113.09 17.67
C GLY A 50 -17.99 -111.94 16.75
N GLU A 51 -18.44 -110.82 17.32
CA GLU A 51 -18.72 -109.58 16.60
C GLU A 51 -17.43 -108.75 16.54
N ASP A 52 -17.19 -108.02 15.45
CA ASP A 52 -16.03 -107.13 15.37
C ASP A 52 -16.13 -106.07 16.48
N PHE A 53 -15.03 -105.89 17.24
CA PHE A 53 -14.96 -104.87 18.28
C PHE A 53 -14.89 -103.48 17.64
N GLU A 54 -16.02 -102.76 17.67
CA GLU A 54 -16.12 -101.37 17.25
C GLU A 54 -16.03 -100.46 18.48
N PRO A 55 -14.84 -99.90 18.82
CA PRO A 55 -14.72 -98.99 19.95
C PRO A 55 -15.61 -97.77 19.73
N GLY A 56 -16.46 -97.47 20.72
CA GLY A 56 -17.29 -96.26 20.72
C GLY A 56 -16.43 -95.00 20.62
N GLU A 57 -16.97 -93.97 19.96
CA GLU A 57 -16.27 -92.71 19.74
C GLU A 57 -15.84 -92.08 21.08
N ILE A 58 -14.63 -91.51 21.15
CA ILE A 58 -14.14 -90.85 22.37
C ILE A 58 -14.95 -89.57 22.58
N VAL A 59 -15.59 -89.44 23.74
CA VAL A 59 -16.47 -88.31 24.07
C VAL A 59 -15.82 -87.42 25.13
N ILE A 60 -15.83 -86.09 24.93
CA ILE A 60 -15.47 -85.08 25.92
C ILE A 60 -16.75 -84.32 26.28
N ASP A 61 -17.12 -84.34 27.57
CA ASP A 61 -18.30 -83.64 28.10
C ASP A 61 -19.62 -83.88 27.33
N GLY A 62 -19.80 -85.11 26.81
CA GLY A 62 -21.00 -85.50 26.07
C GLY A 62 -20.97 -85.20 24.57
N VAL A 63 -19.86 -84.67 24.03
CA VAL A 63 -19.65 -84.39 22.60
C VAL A 63 -18.50 -85.24 22.05
N ALA A 64 -18.63 -85.76 20.83
CA ALA A 64 -17.58 -86.53 20.19
C ALA A 64 -16.29 -85.71 20.03
N LEU A 65 -15.12 -86.32 20.29
CA LEU A 65 -13.82 -85.68 20.16
C LEU A 65 -13.60 -85.08 18.76
N ALA A 66 -14.12 -85.74 17.71
CA ALA A 66 -14.08 -85.22 16.34
C ALA A 66 -14.85 -83.90 16.18
N GLU A 67 -16.00 -83.76 16.84
CA GLU A 67 -16.82 -82.55 16.81
C GLU A 67 -16.20 -81.41 17.63
N VAL A 68 -15.56 -81.73 18.76
CA VAL A 68 -14.75 -80.76 19.53
C VAL A 68 -13.57 -80.24 18.69
N LEU A 69 -12.84 -81.14 18.02
CA LEU A 69 -11.72 -80.78 17.13
C LEU A 69 -12.18 -79.94 15.93
N MET A 70 -13.30 -80.29 15.29
CA MET A 70 -13.89 -79.48 14.21
C MET A 70 -14.28 -78.08 14.70
N THR A 71 -14.87 -77.97 15.90
CA THR A 71 -15.26 -76.68 16.47
C THR A 71 -14.05 -75.82 16.80
N MET A 72 -12.98 -76.42 17.36
CA MET A 72 -11.71 -75.73 17.59
C MET A 72 -11.08 -75.28 16.28
N GLN A 73 -11.08 -76.13 15.25
CA GLN A 73 -10.53 -75.82 13.93
C GLN A 73 -11.29 -74.68 13.25
N GLN A 74 -12.63 -74.68 13.29
CA GLN A 74 -13.45 -73.56 12.82
C GLN A 74 -13.18 -72.26 13.60
N THR A 75 -12.96 -72.36 14.92
CA THR A 75 -12.64 -71.19 15.75
C THR A 75 -11.27 -70.62 15.39
N ILE A 76 -10.27 -71.47 15.14
CA ILE A 76 -8.93 -71.06 14.70
C ILE A 76 -9.01 -70.40 13.32
N GLU A 77 -9.70 -71.01 12.36
CA GLU A 77 -9.91 -70.42 11.03
C GLU A 77 -10.61 -69.06 11.14
N SER A 78 -11.62 -68.95 12.02
CA SER A 78 -12.31 -67.68 12.27
C SER A 78 -11.40 -66.62 12.88
N LEU A 79 -10.57 -66.97 13.87
CA LEU A 79 -9.62 -66.06 14.49
C LEU A 79 -8.50 -65.65 13.52
N GLN A 80 -8.02 -66.56 12.69
CA GLN A 80 -7.04 -66.26 11.63
C GLN A 80 -7.61 -65.24 10.66
N MET A 81 -8.85 -65.44 10.19
CA MET A 81 -9.54 -64.46 9.36
C MET A 81 -9.71 -63.10 10.07
N GLN A 82 -9.96 -63.08 11.38
CA GLN A 82 -10.06 -61.82 12.15
C GLN A 82 -8.72 -61.09 12.27
N VAL A 83 -7.61 -61.81 12.48
CA VAL A 83 -6.26 -61.22 12.55
C VAL A 83 -5.86 -60.66 11.20
N GLU A 84 -6.06 -61.40 10.11
CA GLU A 84 -5.79 -60.90 8.75
C GLU A 84 -6.60 -59.64 8.44
N ALA A 85 -7.87 -59.61 8.84
CA ALA A 85 -8.72 -58.42 8.67
C ALA A 85 -8.22 -57.22 9.50
N LEU A 86 -7.72 -57.46 10.73
CA LEU A 86 -7.21 -56.39 11.59
C LEU A 86 -5.87 -55.86 11.08
N GLU A 87 -4.95 -56.74 10.68
CA GLU A 87 -3.67 -56.35 10.07
C GLU A 87 -3.89 -55.57 8.77
N ALA A 88 -4.84 -56.00 7.93
CA ALA A 88 -5.23 -55.28 6.72
C ALA A 88 -5.83 -53.88 7.01
N SER A 89 -6.42 -53.68 8.20
CA SER A 89 -6.98 -52.39 8.61
C SER A 89 -5.94 -51.41 9.18
N THR A 90 -4.75 -51.90 9.55
CA THR A 90 -3.70 -51.05 10.14
C THR A 90 -2.82 -50.40 9.09
N VAL A 91 -2.49 -49.11 9.28
CA VAL A 91 -1.49 -48.42 8.46
C VAL A 91 -0.11 -48.79 8.99
N VAL A 92 0.56 -49.69 8.27
CA VAL A 92 1.90 -50.21 8.63
C VAL A 92 2.88 -49.05 8.81
N GLY A 93 3.54 -49.00 9.98
CA GLY A 93 4.58 -48.01 10.31
C GLY A 93 4.07 -46.66 10.85
N LEU A 94 2.77 -46.38 10.87
CA LEU A 94 2.25 -45.10 11.38
C LEU A 94 2.51 -44.91 12.89
N ASN A 95 2.44 -45.99 13.67
CA ASN A 95 2.69 -45.98 15.11
C ASN A 95 4.15 -45.64 15.47
N ASP A 96 5.09 -45.77 14.53
CA ASP A 96 6.49 -45.39 14.76
C ASP A 96 6.65 -43.87 14.80
N TYR A 97 5.71 -43.14 14.22
CA TYR A 97 5.76 -41.69 14.07
C TYR A 97 4.64 -40.96 14.81
N MET A 98 3.50 -41.60 15.08
CA MET A 98 2.32 -40.95 15.67
C MET A 98 2.01 -41.47 17.07
N SER A 99 1.80 -40.55 18.01
CA SER A 99 1.26 -40.85 19.35
C SER A 99 0.12 -39.91 19.70
N VAL A 100 -0.79 -40.35 20.58
CA VAL A 100 -1.91 -39.56 21.08
C VAL A 100 -1.74 -39.36 22.57
N ASP A 101 -1.64 -38.10 22.99
CA ASP A 101 -1.69 -37.72 24.40
C ASP A 101 -3.12 -37.30 24.74
N VAL A 102 -3.82 -38.17 25.46
CA VAL A 102 -5.24 -37.98 25.83
C VAL A 102 -5.42 -36.90 26.89
N ASP A 103 -4.43 -36.71 27.77
CA ASP A 103 -4.50 -35.72 28.83
C ASP A 103 -4.25 -34.32 28.24
N ALA A 104 -3.28 -34.21 27.34
CA ALA A 104 -2.99 -32.98 26.60
C ALA A 104 -3.91 -32.72 25.40
N HIS A 105 -4.80 -33.66 25.06
CA HIS A 105 -5.68 -33.60 23.88
C HIS A 105 -4.93 -33.32 22.58
N SER A 106 -3.80 -33.99 22.37
CA SER A 106 -2.91 -33.74 21.22
C SER A 106 -2.52 -35.01 20.48
N VAL A 107 -2.31 -34.87 19.17
CA VAL A 107 -1.68 -35.89 18.33
C VAL A 107 -0.28 -35.40 18.02
N LEU A 108 0.74 -36.16 18.44
CA LEU A 108 2.14 -35.84 18.26
C LEU A 108 2.73 -36.69 17.13
N LEU A 109 3.32 -36.01 16.15
CA LEU A 109 4.16 -36.60 15.12
C LEU A 109 5.64 -36.45 15.52
N THR A 110 6.35 -37.57 15.72
CA THR A 110 7.77 -37.61 16.09
C THR A 110 8.56 -38.25 14.96
N GLY A 111 9.63 -37.59 14.49
CA GLY A 111 10.47 -38.13 13.41
C GLY A 111 9.82 -38.11 12.02
N ALA A 112 8.67 -37.44 11.86
CA ALA A 112 7.96 -37.27 10.58
C ALA A 112 7.43 -35.84 10.40
N ASN A 113 7.31 -35.41 9.14
CA ASN A 113 6.61 -34.18 8.77
C ASN A 113 5.13 -34.46 8.48
N PHE A 114 4.24 -33.50 8.75
CA PHE A 114 2.86 -33.57 8.28
C PHE A 114 2.76 -33.00 6.87
N GLN A 115 2.38 -33.83 5.89
CA GLN A 115 2.25 -33.44 4.49
C GLN A 115 0.86 -33.80 3.98
N VAL A 116 0.17 -32.82 3.40
CA VAL A 116 -1.10 -33.02 2.70
C VAL A 116 -0.88 -32.61 1.25
N VAL A 117 -1.21 -33.49 0.30
CA VAL A 117 -1.05 -33.26 -1.14
C VAL A 117 -2.40 -33.33 -1.83
N ASN A 118 -2.56 -32.57 -2.91
CA ASN A 118 -3.78 -32.57 -3.73
C ASN A 118 -3.86 -33.78 -4.71
N GLY A 119 -2.76 -34.50 -4.90
CA GLY A 119 -2.66 -35.68 -5.77
C GLY A 119 -2.40 -35.41 -7.26
N THR A 120 -2.16 -34.16 -7.68
CA THR A 120 -1.91 -33.82 -9.10
C THR A 120 -0.43 -33.83 -9.49
N ASN A 121 0.48 -33.83 -8.50
CA ASN A 121 1.93 -33.63 -8.68
C ASN A 121 2.29 -32.26 -9.29
N ASP A 122 1.41 -31.26 -9.17
CA ASP A 122 1.66 -29.88 -9.57
C ASP A 122 1.49 -28.93 -8.36
N LEU A 123 2.25 -27.84 -8.33
CA LEU A 123 2.26 -26.89 -7.22
C LEU A 123 1.00 -26.01 -7.16
N LEU A 124 0.46 -25.64 -8.33
CA LEU A 124 -0.58 -24.62 -8.48
C LEU A 124 -1.89 -25.17 -9.05
N GLU A 125 -1.89 -26.37 -9.65
CA GLU A 125 -3.11 -27.00 -10.14
C GLU A 125 -4.13 -27.23 -9.00
N GLY A 126 -5.16 -26.40 -8.96
CA GLY A 126 -6.22 -26.45 -7.97
C GLY A 126 -7.21 -27.57 -8.27
N ASN A 127 -7.50 -28.40 -7.27
CA ASN A 127 -8.58 -29.39 -7.35
C ASN A 127 -9.43 -29.43 -6.06
N SER A 128 -9.43 -28.33 -5.30
CA SER A 128 -10.06 -28.18 -3.98
C SER A 128 -9.48 -29.05 -2.84
N LEU A 129 -8.50 -29.92 -3.13
CA LEU A 129 -7.85 -30.79 -2.14
C LEU A 129 -6.46 -30.27 -1.73
N GLY A 130 -5.82 -30.93 -0.77
CA GLY A 130 -4.49 -30.53 -0.30
C GLY A 130 -4.49 -29.36 0.70
N ASN A 131 -5.67 -28.89 1.11
CA ASN A 131 -5.83 -27.76 2.04
C ASN A 131 -5.86 -28.25 3.50
N ILE A 132 -5.30 -27.47 4.44
CA ILE A 132 -5.44 -27.67 5.89
C ILE A 132 -6.44 -26.64 6.42
N ILE A 133 -7.55 -27.11 6.98
CA ILE A 133 -8.59 -26.25 7.57
C ILE A 133 -8.57 -26.45 9.09
N ILE A 134 -8.26 -25.39 9.84
CA ILE A 134 -8.25 -25.42 11.31
C ILE A 134 -9.55 -24.81 11.84
N GLY A 135 -10.34 -25.61 12.56
CA GLY A 135 -11.68 -25.24 13.00
C GLY A 135 -12.71 -25.43 11.88
N TYR A 136 -13.56 -24.44 11.63
CA TYR A 136 -14.58 -24.49 10.60
C TYR A 136 -14.45 -23.31 9.64
N ASN A 137 -14.37 -23.57 8.34
CA ASN A 137 -14.62 -22.56 7.33
C ASN A 137 -16.09 -22.56 6.91
N THR A 138 -16.97 -22.05 7.78
CA THR A 138 -18.42 -22.10 7.58
C THR A 138 -18.83 -21.49 6.24
N THR A 139 -19.90 -22.00 5.65
CA THR A 139 -20.45 -21.55 4.37
C THR A 139 -21.88 -21.11 4.55
N ASP A 140 -22.22 -19.95 4.00
CA ASP A 140 -23.56 -19.38 4.04
C ASP A 140 -24.29 -19.56 2.69
N SER A 141 -23.58 -20.00 1.63
CA SER A 141 -24.17 -20.24 0.30
C SER A 141 -23.46 -21.35 -0.49
N ALA A 142 -24.18 -21.94 -1.46
CA ALA A 142 -23.59 -22.88 -2.44
C ALA A 142 -22.55 -22.20 -3.35
N GLN A 143 -22.69 -20.89 -3.58
CA GLN A 143 -21.73 -20.10 -4.34
C GLN A 143 -20.36 -20.05 -3.65
N GLN A 144 -20.32 -19.85 -2.34
CA GLN A 144 -19.06 -19.85 -1.58
C GLN A 144 -18.35 -21.21 -1.66
N LEU A 145 -19.09 -22.32 -1.75
CA LEU A 145 -18.50 -23.64 -1.94
C LEU A 145 -17.85 -23.79 -3.32
N SER A 146 -18.47 -23.22 -4.37
CA SER A 146 -17.89 -23.24 -5.72
C SER A 146 -16.67 -22.32 -5.89
N GLU A 147 -16.40 -21.44 -4.93
CA GLU A 147 -15.26 -20.51 -4.91
C GLU A 147 -14.13 -21.02 -3.98
N ARG A 148 -14.08 -22.32 -3.69
CA ARG A 148 -13.05 -22.99 -2.88
C ARG A 148 -12.25 -24.00 -3.70
N GLN A 149 -11.85 -23.59 -4.90
CA GLN A 149 -11.22 -24.48 -5.88
C GLN A 149 -9.70 -24.64 -5.71
N GLY A 150 -9.07 -23.73 -4.96
CA GLY A 150 -7.63 -23.72 -4.73
C GLY A 150 -7.12 -24.87 -3.87
N SER A 151 -5.80 -25.10 -3.93
CA SER A 151 -5.11 -26.20 -3.24
C SER A 151 -3.96 -25.70 -2.37
N HIS A 152 -3.46 -26.55 -1.46
CA HIS A 152 -2.29 -26.24 -0.64
C HIS A 152 -2.44 -25.02 0.29
N ASN A 153 -3.67 -24.63 0.64
CA ASN A 153 -3.95 -23.49 1.51
C ASN A 153 -4.01 -23.91 2.99
N LEU A 154 -3.59 -23.02 3.90
CA LEU A 154 -3.86 -23.10 5.33
C LEU A 154 -4.97 -22.10 5.69
N VAL A 155 -6.13 -22.61 6.11
CA VAL A 155 -7.35 -21.82 6.30
C VAL A 155 -7.81 -21.84 7.75
N LEU A 156 -8.07 -20.66 8.31
CA LEU A 156 -8.59 -20.44 9.65
C LEU A 156 -9.73 -19.43 9.61
N GLY A 157 -10.72 -19.59 10.49
CA GLY A 157 -11.88 -18.70 10.57
C GLY A 157 -12.97 -19.05 9.54
N ALA A 158 -13.87 -18.12 9.24
CA ALA A 158 -15.20 -18.43 8.69
C ALA A 158 -15.49 -17.74 7.35
N GLY A 159 -16.23 -18.41 6.45
CA GLY A 159 -16.72 -17.79 5.22
C GLY A 159 -15.66 -17.43 4.19
N ASN A 160 -14.42 -17.89 4.35
CA ASN A 160 -13.33 -17.58 3.43
C ASN A 160 -13.49 -18.40 2.14
N THR A 161 -13.18 -17.77 1.01
CA THR A 161 -13.13 -18.38 -0.33
C THR A 161 -11.70 -18.33 -0.85
N TYR A 162 -11.34 -19.33 -1.64
CA TYR A 162 -9.98 -19.49 -2.14
C TYR A 162 -9.97 -20.26 -3.47
N ASN A 163 -9.72 -19.56 -4.55
CA ASN A 163 -9.50 -20.18 -5.86
C ASN A 163 -8.01 -20.37 -6.17
N GLY A 164 -7.14 -19.54 -5.57
CA GLY A 164 -5.70 -19.69 -5.69
C GLY A 164 -5.11 -20.66 -4.66
N SER A 165 -3.83 -20.99 -4.87
CA SER A 165 -3.12 -22.05 -4.18
C SER A 165 -1.94 -21.54 -3.34
N GLY A 166 -1.62 -22.28 -2.27
CA GLY A 166 -0.46 -21.98 -1.42
C GLY A 166 -0.62 -20.77 -0.48
N ASN A 167 -1.84 -20.39 -0.15
CA ASN A 167 -2.16 -19.23 0.67
C ASN A 167 -2.24 -19.54 2.18
N LEU A 168 -1.95 -18.53 3.01
CA LEU A 168 -2.32 -18.50 4.43
C LEU A 168 -3.53 -17.59 4.62
N ILE A 169 -4.68 -18.17 4.95
CA ILE A 169 -5.96 -17.46 5.01
C ILE A 169 -6.52 -17.52 6.41
N GLY A 170 -6.75 -16.36 7.03
CA GLY A 170 -7.32 -16.21 8.36
C GLY A 170 -8.50 -15.23 8.37
N GLY A 171 -9.22 -15.13 9.48
CA GLY A 171 -10.28 -14.12 9.65
C GLY A 171 -11.63 -14.54 9.08
N SER A 172 -12.40 -13.59 8.55
CA SER A 172 -13.78 -13.84 8.11
C SER A 172 -14.07 -13.26 6.74
N SER A 173 -14.71 -14.06 5.89
CA SER A 173 -15.26 -13.65 4.60
C SER A 173 -14.22 -13.07 3.64
N ASN A 174 -12.95 -13.47 3.76
CA ASN A 174 -11.90 -13.06 2.84
C ASN A 174 -11.94 -13.92 1.56
N GLN A 175 -11.57 -13.30 0.44
CA GLN A 175 -11.49 -13.93 -0.88
C GLN A 175 -10.04 -13.95 -1.35
N SER A 176 -9.54 -15.13 -1.69
CA SER A 176 -8.17 -15.34 -2.17
C SER A 176 -8.17 -16.08 -3.51
N ASP A 177 -8.22 -15.33 -4.60
CA ASP A 177 -8.13 -15.88 -5.95
C ASP A 177 -6.68 -15.98 -6.44
N GLY A 178 -5.77 -15.28 -5.77
CA GLY A 178 -4.33 -15.29 -6.04
C GLY A 178 -3.57 -16.40 -5.35
N ASP A 179 -2.29 -16.55 -5.71
CA ASP A 179 -1.39 -17.59 -5.21
C ASP A 179 -0.36 -17.05 -4.19
N PHE A 180 0.12 -17.93 -3.32
CA PHE A 180 1.22 -17.65 -2.37
C PHE A 180 1.03 -16.43 -1.46
N GLY A 181 -0.22 -16.04 -1.21
CA GLY A 181 -0.59 -14.87 -0.43
C GLY A 181 -0.82 -15.14 1.06
N ILE A 182 -0.72 -14.09 1.87
CA ILE A 182 -1.21 -14.07 3.25
C ILE A 182 -2.45 -13.18 3.31
N VAL A 183 -3.62 -13.72 3.62
CA VAL A 183 -4.88 -12.97 3.64
C VAL A 183 -5.58 -13.15 4.98
N SER A 184 -5.69 -12.08 5.76
CA SER A 184 -6.37 -12.09 7.06
C SER A 184 -7.20 -10.81 7.24
N GLY A 185 -8.06 -10.75 8.26
CA GLY A 185 -8.97 -9.64 8.51
C GLY A 185 -10.41 -9.97 8.11
N TYR A 186 -11.14 -8.97 7.61
CA TYR A 186 -12.57 -9.11 7.29
C TYR A 186 -12.91 -8.60 5.89
N GLN A 187 -13.39 -9.48 5.01
CA GLN A 187 -13.80 -9.13 3.65
C GLN A 187 -12.71 -8.46 2.81
N ASN A 188 -11.48 -8.96 2.90
CA ASN A 188 -10.40 -8.56 2.00
C ASN A 188 -10.40 -9.43 0.73
N GLU A 189 -10.01 -8.87 -0.41
CA GLU A 189 -9.97 -9.51 -1.73
C GLU A 189 -8.55 -9.51 -2.30
N TYR A 190 -7.97 -10.71 -2.45
CA TYR A 190 -6.62 -10.93 -2.96
C TYR A 190 -6.66 -11.69 -4.28
N SER A 191 -6.10 -11.13 -5.34
CA SER A 191 -5.94 -11.82 -6.64
C SER A 191 -4.51 -11.80 -7.20
N GLY A 192 -3.55 -11.27 -6.42
CA GLY A 192 -2.12 -11.21 -6.79
C GLY A 192 -1.33 -12.52 -6.59
N SER A 193 -0.01 -12.46 -6.76
CA SER A 193 0.91 -13.58 -6.47
C SER A 193 2.01 -13.16 -5.49
N GLY A 194 2.24 -13.95 -4.44
CA GLY A 194 3.33 -13.72 -3.47
C GLY A 194 3.21 -12.46 -2.58
N GLY A 195 2.05 -11.79 -2.58
CA GLY A 195 1.77 -10.60 -1.77
C GLY A 195 1.15 -10.92 -0.41
N GLY A 196 0.58 -9.90 0.24
CA GLY A 196 -0.08 -10.12 1.53
C GLY A 196 -1.02 -9.01 1.98
N MET A 197 -2.20 -9.40 2.41
CA MET A 197 -3.11 -8.58 3.21
C MET A 197 -3.15 -9.10 4.64
N ILE A 198 -2.33 -8.52 5.50
CA ILE A 198 -2.08 -9.03 6.87
C ILE A 198 -3.30 -8.79 7.78
N GLY A 199 -4.13 -7.79 7.49
CA GLY A 199 -5.32 -7.47 8.26
C GLY A 199 -6.22 -6.41 7.62
N GLY A 200 -7.02 -5.74 8.45
CA GLY A 200 -7.95 -4.70 7.99
C GLY A 200 -9.28 -5.25 7.46
N ARG A 201 -10.00 -4.41 6.71
CA ARG A 201 -11.33 -4.71 6.18
C ARG A 201 -11.55 -4.12 4.79
N TYR A 202 -12.16 -4.88 3.88
CA TYR A 202 -12.46 -4.38 2.52
C TYR A 202 -11.25 -3.87 1.75
N ASN A 203 -10.06 -4.41 2.03
CA ASN A 203 -8.90 -4.09 1.22
C ASN A 203 -8.89 -4.99 -0.03
N ILE A 204 -8.45 -4.44 -1.15
CA ILE A 204 -8.35 -5.11 -2.44
C ILE A 204 -6.88 -5.06 -2.88
N SER A 205 -6.32 -6.20 -3.29
CA SER A 205 -4.96 -6.29 -3.84
C SER A 205 -4.96 -7.22 -5.04
N SER A 206 -4.81 -6.66 -6.24
CA SER A 206 -5.01 -7.38 -7.51
C SER A 206 -3.74 -7.84 -8.22
N LEU A 207 -2.61 -7.20 -7.95
CA LEU A 207 -1.35 -7.44 -8.66
C LEU A 207 -0.27 -8.07 -7.77
N SER A 208 0.87 -8.43 -8.37
CA SER A 208 1.89 -9.25 -7.73
C SER A 208 2.56 -8.52 -6.55
N THR A 209 2.95 -9.28 -5.52
CA THR A 209 3.81 -8.86 -4.40
C THR A 209 3.33 -7.65 -3.58
N GLY A 210 2.12 -7.13 -3.85
CA GLY A 210 1.52 -6.03 -3.11
C GLY A 210 1.24 -6.37 -1.64
N VAL A 211 1.49 -5.42 -0.74
CA VAL A 211 1.28 -5.62 0.71
C VAL A 211 0.34 -4.57 1.29
N THR A 212 -0.77 -5.02 1.86
CA THR A 212 -1.61 -4.21 2.76
C THR A 212 -1.47 -4.71 4.20
N ILE A 213 -0.95 -3.88 5.10
CA ILE A 213 -0.77 -4.29 6.51
C ILE A 213 -2.11 -4.21 7.27
N GLY A 214 -2.94 -3.19 6.99
CA GLY A 214 -4.25 -3.01 7.62
C GLY A 214 -5.07 -1.89 7.01
N GLY A 215 -5.95 -1.28 7.81
CA GLY A 215 -6.84 -0.20 7.35
C GLY A 215 -8.17 -0.70 6.77
N ARG A 216 -8.88 0.19 6.07
CA ARG A 216 -10.19 -0.08 5.49
C ARG A 216 -10.34 0.47 4.08
N ASP A 217 -10.95 -0.28 3.17
CA ASP A 217 -11.26 0.16 1.80
C ASP A 217 -10.02 0.61 1.01
N ASN A 218 -8.85 0.01 1.24
CA ASN A 218 -7.64 0.34 0.48
C ASN A 218 -7.50 -0.55 -0.76
N THR A 219 -6.99 0.00 -1.85
CA THR A 219 -6.82 -0.72 -3.12
C THR A 219 -5.37 -0.65 -3.58
N ILE A 220 -4.77 -1.81 -3.86
CA ILE A 220 -3.49 -1.94 -4.56
C ILE A 220 -3.76 -2.61 -5.91
N ASP A 221 -3.70 -1.83 -6.98
CA ASP A 221 -3.74 -2.28 -8.37
C ASP A 221 -2.40 -1.97 -9.04
N SER A 222 -1.33 -2.46 -8.43
CA SER A 222 0.06 -2.27 -8.87
C SER A 222 0.95 -3.41 -8.41
N ASP A 223 1.97 -3.78 -9.21
CA ASP A 223 3.01 -4.69 -8.73
C ASP A 223 3.87 -4.04 -7.63
N ASP A 224 4.24 -4.82 -6.62
CA ASP A 224 5.13 -4.41 -5.52
C ASP A 224 4.66 -3.15 -4.72
N GLY A 225 3.36 -2.81 -4.78
CA GLY A 225 2.78 -1.68 -4.06
C GLY A 225 2.64 -1.94 -2.56
N VAL A 226 2.76 -0.91 -1.72
CA VAL A 226 2.58 -1.05 -0.26
C VAL A 226 1.58 -0.04 0.28
N ILE A 227 0.58 -0.54 1.01
CA ILE A 227 -0.30 0.27 1.86
C ILE A 227 -0.17 -0.18 3.31
N VAL A 228 0.42 0.65 4.16
CA VAL A 228 0.59 0.31 5.58
C VAL A 228 -0.76 0.38 6.32
N GLY A 229 -1.64 1.31 5.94
CA GLY A 229 -2.99 1.38 6.50
C GLY A 229 -3.77 2.61 6.02
N GLY A 230 -4.72 3.08 6.84
CA GLY A 230 -5.58 4.20 6.51
C GLY A 230 -6.92 3.80 5.91
N ILE A 231 -7.62 4.76 5.29
CA ILE A 231 -8.98 4.57 4.76
C ILE A 231 -9.09 5.06 3.33
N GLY A 232 -9.44 4.18 2.39
CA GLY A 232 -9.71 4.62 1.01
C GLY A 232 -8.45 5.04 0.25
N ASN A 233 -7.29 4.49 0.58
CA ASN A 233 -6.06 4.81 -0.14
C ASN A 233 -5.90 3.88 -1.35
N GLU A 234 -5.42 4.43 -2.46
CA GLU A 234 -5.34 3.72 -3.74
C GLU A 234 -3.94 3.82 -4.34
N ASN A 235 -3.32 2.68 -4.63
CA ASN A 235 -2.08 2.62 -5.38
C ASN A 235 -2.29 1.91 -6.71
N TRP A 236 -2.02 2.61 -7.81
CA TRP A 236 -2.12 2.13 -9.18
C TRP A 236 -0.75 2.17 -9.89
N GLN A 237 0.34 2.31 -9.12
CA GLN A 237 1.70 2.48 -9.63
C GLN A 237 2.69 1.53 -8.96
N GLU A 238 3.56 0.93 -9.78
CA GLU A 238 4.62 0.04 -9.31
C GLU A 238 5.52 0.72 -8.27
N TRP A 239 5.84 0.01 -7.19
CA TRP A 239 6.65 0.50 -6.06
C TRP A 239 6.09 1.74 -5.36
N GLY A 240 4.82 2.05 -5.54
CA GLY A 240 4.13 3.10 -4.78
C GLY A 240 3.97 2.70 -3.31
N VAL A 241 4.21 3.65 -2.40
CA VAL A 241 4.06 3.45 -0.96
C VAL A 241 3.10 4.47 -0.38
N LEU A 242 2.00 3.97 0.21
CA LEU A 242 1.07 4.76 1.01
C LEU A 242 1.20 4.34 2.48
N VAL A 243 1.74 5.22 3.31
CA VAL A 243 1.97 4.90 4.72
C VAL A 243 0.66 5.00 5.54
N GLY A 244 -0.29 5.83 5.14
CA GLY A 244 -1.56 5.96 5.83
C GLY A 244 -2.39 7.14 5.33
N GLY A 245 -3.24 7.66 6.23
CA GLY A 245 -4.14 8.76 5.88
C GLY A 245 -5.46 8.29 5.26
N SER A 246 -6.14 9.17 4.53
CA SER A 246 -7.42 8.85 3.92
C SER A 246 -7.60 9.42 2.51
N GLY A 247 -8.03 8.59 1.57
CA GLY A 247 -8.30 9.05 0.21
C GLY A 247 -7.05 9.45 -0.57
N ASN A 248 -5.86 8.97 -0.18
CA ASN A 248 -4.62 9.28 -0.90
C ASN A 248 -4.48 8.35 -2.11
N ARG A 249 -4.02 8.91 -3.24
CA ARG A 249 -3.95 8.19 -4.51
C ARG A 249 -2.57 8.31 -5.16
N ILE A 250 -2.01 7.20 -5.56
CA ILE A 250 -0.85 7.14 -6.46
C ILE A 250 -1.35 6.53 -7.76
N GLN A 251 -1.19 7.26 -8.87
CA GLN A 251 -1.72 6.85 -10.18
C GLN A 251 -0.78 7.25 -11.32
N THR A 252 -0.95 6.56 -12.46
CA THR A 252 -0.26 6.83 -13.71
C THR A 252 -1.29 7.02 -14.84
N ASN A 253 -1.17 8.06 -15.66
CA ASN A 253 -1.98 8.25 -16.87
C ASN A 253 -1.31 7.64 -18.11
N VAL A 254 -0.04 7.30 -18.01
CA VAL A 254 0.75 6.75 -19.11
C VAL A 254 1.28 5.38 -18.71
N GLY A 255 1.32 4.45 -19.66
CA GLY A 255 1.97 3.14 -19.51
C GLY A 255 3.50 3.21 -19.37
N SER A 256 4.00 4.30 -18.80
CA SER A 256 5.38 4.45 -18.37
C SER A 256 5.53 3.72 -17.03
N PRO A 257 6.58 2.89 -16.84
CA PRO A 257 6.88 2.28 -15.55
C PRO A 257 7.37 3.39 -14.62
N THR A 258 6.42 4.12 -14.04
CA THR A 258 6.72 5.15 -13.07
C THR A 258 7.09 4.46 -11.77
N ARG A 259 8.18 4.87 -11.10
CA ARG A 259 8.81 4.06 -10.05
C ARG A 259 9.07 4.86 -8.77
N ALA A 260 8.85 4.19 -7.63
CA ALA A 260 9.26 4.60 -6.29
C ALA A 260 8.68 5.94 -5.82
N THR A 261 7.36 6.01 -5.68
CA THR A 261 6.64 7.17 -5.14
C THR A 261 6.18 6.92 -3.71
N VAL A 262 6.06 7.98 -2.92
CA VAL A 262 5.59 7.85 -1.54
C VAL A 262 4.60 8.94 -1.16
N ILE A 263 3.49 8.52 -0.57
CA ILE A 263 2.62 9.40 0.21
C ILE A 263 2.68 8.94 1.67
N CYS A 264 3.32 9.73 2.53
CA CYS A 264 3.50 9.38 3.94
C CYS A 264 2.22 9.55 4.77
N GLY A 265 1.20 10.25 4.27
CA GLY A 265 -0.09 10.38 4.93
C GLY A 265 -0.92 11.58 4.45
N GLY A 266 -1.78 12.08 5.33
CA GLY A 266 -2.69 13.19 5.01
C GLY A 266 -4.01 12.72 4.40
N LYS A 267 -4.71 13.62 3.71
CA LYS A 267 -6.03 13.36 3.15
C LYS A 267 -6.12 13.81 1.69
N GLY A 268 -6.62 12.97 0.79
CA GLY A 268 -6.90 13.38 -0.59
C GLY A 268 -5.67 13.72 -1.42
N ASN A 269 -4.45 13.38 -0.98
CA ASN A 269 -3.24 13.71 -1.71
C ASN A 269 -3.08 12.79 -2.94
N THR A 270 -2.63 13.35 -4.06
CA THR A 270 -2.52 12.62 -5.33
C THR A 270 -1.11 12.75 -5.92
N ILE A 271 -0.46 11.63 -6.22
CA ILE A 271 0.70 11.59 -7.11
C ILE A 271 0.23 11.08 -8.47
N ASN A 272 0.50 11.83 -9.53
CA ASN A 272 0.02 11.59 -10.89
C ASN A 272 1.18 11.64 -11.89
N ASP A 273 1.75 10.50 -12.28
CA ASP A 273 2.91 10.39 -13.17
C ASP A 273 4.26 10.89 -12.60
N GLY A 274 4.33 11.27 -11.32
CA GLY A 274 5.53 11.83 -10.71
C GLY A 274 6.57 10.78 -10.32
N ASN A 275 7.56 10.51 -11.17
CA ASN A 275 8.66 9.59 -10.86
C ASN A 275 9.50 10.05 -9.66
N TYR A 276 9.83 9.13 -8.74
CA TYR A 276 10.63 9.46 -7.55
C TYR A 276 10.06 10.62 -6.71
N SER A 277 8.76 10.87 -6.84
CA SER A 277 8.09 11.99 -6.18
C SER A 277 7.58 11.62 -4.79
N ALA A 278 7.34 12.64 -3.98
CA ALA A 278 6.89 12.45 -2.61
C ALA A 278 5.85 13.47 -2.15
N ILE A 279 4.85 13.00 -1.42
CA ILE A 279 3.99 13.83 -0.59
C ILE A 279 4.16 13.41 0.87
N PHE A 280 4.65 14.31 1.72
CA PHE A 280 4.88 13.97 3.14
C PHE A 280 3.58 14.02 3.97
N ALA A 281 2.76 15.04 3.78
CA ALA A 281 1.48 15.19 4.50
C ALA A 281 0.59 16.25 3.82
N GLY A 282 -0.52 16.59 4.48
CA GLY A 282 -1.40 17.69 4.07
C GLY A 282 -2.74 17.20 3.50
N GLU A 283 -3.49 18.12 2.91
CA GLU A 283 -4.80 17.86 2.32
C GLU A 283 -4.81 18.25 0.83
N ASN A 284 -5.26 17.35 -0.04
CA ASN A 284 -5.46 17.61 -1.47
C ASN A 284 -4.23 18.14 -2.23
N ASN A 285 -3.01 17.79 -1.81
CA ASN A 285 -1.82 18.16 -2.56
C ASN A 285 -1.67 17.25 -3.78
N THR A 286 -1.24 17.82 -4.91
CA THR A 286 -1.00 17.10 -6.16
C THR A 286 0.46 17.21 -6.56
N VAL A 287 1.08 16.09 -6.93
CA VAL A 287 2.46 16.06 -7.46
C VAL A 287 2.47 15.27 -8.77
N SER A 288 3.12 15.78 -9.83
CA SER A 288 3.03 15.14 -11.15
C SER A 288 4.31 14.99 -11.96
N GLY A 289 5.39 15.70 -11.63
CA GLY A 289 6.66 15.58 -12.34
C GLY A 289 7.69 14.76 -11.58
N GLU A 290 8.77 14.45 -12.31
CA GLU A 290 9.90 13.68 -11.78
C GLU A 290 10.63 14.48 -10.69
N LEU A 291 10.97 13.83 -9.58
CA LEU A 291 11.66 14.41 -8.41
C LEU A 291 10.92 15.57 -7.73
N ALA A 292 9.67 15.85 -8.13
CA ALA A 292 8.84 16.85 -7.50
C ALA A 292 8.36 16.40 -6.11
N ALA A 293 8.09 17.36 -5.25
CA ALA A 293 7.63 17.05 -3.90
C ALA A 293 6.70 18.11 -3.30
N ALA A 294 5.76 17.64 -2.50
CA ALA A 294 4.95 18.47 -1.61
C ALA A 294 5.15 18.02 -0.16
N VAL A 295 5.60 18.91 0.72
CA VAL A 295 5.90 18.53 2.11
C VAL A 295 4.64 18.60 2.99
N SER A 296 3.83 19.65 2.88
CA SER A 296 2.59 19.77 3.65
C SER A 296 1.64 20.78 3.01
N GLY A 297 0.63 21.22 3.77
CA GLY A 297 -0.31 22.25 3.36
C GLY A 297 -1.57 21.71 2.71
N ARG A 298 -2.32 22.61 2.06
CA ARG A 298 -3.62 22.32 1.45
C ARG A 298 -3.64 22.75 -0.02
N ASP A 299 -4.19 21.91 -0.88
CA ASP A 299 -4.45 22.21 -2.30
C ASP A 299 -3.20 22.69 -3.07
N ASN A 300 -1.99 22.28 -2.68
CA ASN A 300 -0.77 22.65 -3.40
C ASN A 300 -0.52 21.74 -4.60
N THR A 301 0.08 22.28 -5.66
CA THR A 301 0.43 21.53 -6.87
C THR A 301 1.94 21.67 -7.16
N ALA A 302 2.68 20.57 -7.09
CA ALA A 302 4.08 20.53 -7.49
C ALA A 302 4.21 19.73 -8.79
N VAL A 303 4.34 20.41 -9.93
CA VAL A 303 4.59 19.75 -11.22
C VAL A 303 6.05 19.36 -11.27
N ASN A 304 7.01 20.29 -11.35
CA ASN A 304 8.43 19.95 -11.57
C ASN A 304 9.39 20.40 -10.43
N GLY A 305 8.84 20.84 -9.31
CA GLY A 305 9.63 21.42 -8.22
C GLY A 305 9.15 21.06 -6.82
N LEU A 306 9.45 21.93 -5.86
CA LEU A 306 9.17 21.71 -4.44
C LEU A 306 8.15 22.72 -3.91
N VAL A 307 7.06 22.22 -3.35
CA VAL A 307 6.19 23.00 -2.46
C VAL A 307 6.41 22.54 -1.02
N VAL A 308 6.92 23.41 -0.16
CA VAL A 308 7.18 23.06 1.25
C VAL A 308 5.89 23.11 2.08
N GLY A 309 4.94 23.97 1.74
CA GLY A 309 3.68 24.05 2.47
C GLY A 309 2.79 25.19 2.01
N GLY A 310 1.87 25.60 2.88
CA GLY A 310 0.93 26.68 2.60
C GLY A 310 -0.36 26.18 1.95
N ASP A 311 -1.04 27.07 1.23
CA ASP A 311 -2.36 26.84 0.66
C ASP A 311 -2.39 27.26 -0.80
N SER A 312 -2.86 26.37 -1.68
CA SER A 312 -3.09 26.67 -3.10
C SER A 312 -1.85 27.17 -3.86
N ASN A 313 -0.63 26.76 -3.48
CA ASN A 313 0.59 27.13 -4.20
C ASN A 313 0.87 26.18 -5.36
N THR A 314 1.35 26.71 -6.49
CA THR A 314 1.70 25.93 -7.69
C THR A 314 3.15 26.16 -8.07
N VAL A 315 3.89 25.07 -8.32
CA VAL A 315 5.27 25.10 -8.81
C VAL A 315 5.38 24.24 -10.06
N ASP A 316 5.56 24.88 -11.22
CA ASP A 316 5.63 24.26 -12.55
C ASP A 316 7.04 24.28 -13.17
N GLY A 317 7.96 25.07 -12.61
CA GLY A 317 9.35 25.12 -13.06
C GLY A 317 10.23 23.99 -12.51
N ASP A 318 11.18 23.51 -13.31
CA ASP A 318 12.19 22.55 -12.84
C ASP A 318 13.06 23.18 -11.74
N TYR A 319 13.29 22.45 -10.65
CA TYR A 319 14.09 22.92 -9.51
C TYR A 319 13.56 24.21 -8.85
N ALA A 320 12.34 24.62 -9.18
CA ALA A 320 11.71 25.77 -8.58
C ALA A 320 11.16 25.43 -7.18
N VAL A 321 11.02 26.46 -6.34
CA VAL A 321 10.59 26.27 -4.94
C VAL A 321 9.52 27.29 -4.55
N ALA A 322 8.43 26.79 -3.97
CA ALA A 322 7.53 27.60 -3.14
C ALA A 322 7.66 27.14 -1.68
N ALA A 323 8.23 27.99 -0.81
CA ALA A 323 8.45 27.61 0.58
C ALA A 323 7.17 27.68 1.45
N GLY A 324 6.12 28.39 0.97
CA GLY A 324 4.85 28.49 1.67
C GLY A 324 3.98 29.63 1.14
N GLY A 325 3.00 30.05 1.95
CA GLY A 325 2.10 31.15 1.62
C GLY A 325 0.76 30.69 1.01
N LEU A 326 0.03 31.64 0.40
CA LEU A 326 -1.29 31.42 -0.19
C LEU A 326 -1.29 31.79 -1.67
N SER A 327 -1.67 30.87 -2.56
CA SER A 327 -1.87 31.16 -3.99
C SER A 327 -0.63 31.70 -4.71
N ASN A 328 0.57 31.23 -4.36
CA ASN A 328 1.79 31.60 -5.09
C ASN A 328 1.99 30.69 -6.30
N TYR A 329 2.54 31.23 -7.39
CA TYR A 329 2.74 30.49 -8.65
C TYR A 329 4.15 30.69 -9.23
N VAL A 330 4.92 29.60 -9.36
CA VAL A 330 6.26 29.61 -9.96
C VAL A 330 6.25 28.80 -11.25
N GLN A 331 6.33 29.45 -12.41
CA GLN A 331 6.10 28.82 -13.73
C GLN A 331 7.37 28.35 -14.45
N SER A 332 8.56 28.77 -14.01
CA SER A 332 9.81 28.55 -14.74
C SER A 332 10.94 28.10 -13.81
N SER A 333 11.96 27.47 -14.39
CA SER A 333 13.00 26.77 -13.65
C SER A 333 13.86 27.68 -12.77
N TRP A 334 14.44 27.12 -11.71
CA TRP A 334 15.39 27.79 -10.80
C TRP A 334 14.87 29.06 -10.10
N ASN A 335 13.55 29.25 -10.06
CA ASN A 335 12.94 30.38 -9.39
C ASN A 335 12.45 30.00 -8.00
N SER A 336 12.35 30.98 -7.10
CA SER A 336 11.85 30.73 -5.75
C SER A 336 10.88 31.80 -5.27
N ILE A 337 9.77 31.34 -4.66
CA ILE A 337 8.88 32.16 -3.84
C ILE A 337 9.00 31.66 -2.40
N LEU A 338 9.46 32.51 -1.47
CA LEU A 338 9.65 32.09 -0.08
C LEU A 338 8.37 32.20 0.77
N GLY A 339 7.35 32.92 0.31
CA GLY A 339 6.06 33.04 0.98
C GLY A 339 5.17 34.15 0.44
N GLY A 340 4.27 34.66 1.29
CA GLY A 340 3.31 35.72 0.92
C GLY A 340 2.03 35.18 0.26
N GLN A 341 1.27 36.07 -0.35
CA GLN A 341 -0.01 35.76 -0.98
C GLN A 341 -0.06 36.26 -2.43
N ALA A 342 -0.57 35.42 -3.34
CA ALA A 342 -0.83 35.77 -4.73
C ALA A 342 0.41 36.26 -5.50
N ASN A 343 1.61 35.80 -5.14
CA ASN A 343 2.83 36.17 -5.85
C ASN A 343 3.08 35.25 -7.04
N GLU A 344 3.64 35.78 -8.12
CA GLU A 344 3.82 35.05 -9.37
C GLU A 344 5.21 35.29 -9.98
N ILE A 345 5.87 34.21 -10.41
CA ILE A 345 7.05 34.26 -11.27
C ILE A 345 6.68 33.52 -12.56
N GLN A 346 6.61 34.25 -13.68
CA GLN A 346 6.05 33.77 -14.94
C GLN A 346 7.05 32.97 -15.80
N GLN A 347 6.55 32.35 -16.87
CA GLN A 347 7.36 31.58 -17.83
C GLN A 347 8.51 32.41 -18.43
N GLY A 348 9.59 31.74 -18.83
CA GLY A 348 10.74 32.41 -19.47
C GLY A 348 11.58 33.25 -18.50
N THR A 349 11.43 33.00 -17.19
CA THR A 349 12.28 33.57 -16.14
C THR A 349 13.24 32.53 -15.60
N ASP A 350 14.38 32.97 -15.08
CA ASP A 350 15.42 32.06 -14.55
C ASP A 350 16.23 32.76 -13.44
N ASN A 351 16.53 32.02 -12.37
CA ASN A 351 17.28 32.51 -11.19
C ASN A 351 16.65 33.73 -10.50
N CYS A 352 15.32 33.84 -10.49
CA CYS A 352 14.60 34.92 -9.81
C CYS A 352 14.14 34.51 -8.40
N VAL A 353 14.10 35.49 -7.49
CA VAL A 353 13.70 35.29 -6.09
C VAL A 353 12.63 36.28 -5.68
N LEU A 354 11.52 35.78 -5.17
CA LEU A 354 10.47 36.58 -4.56
C LEU A 354 10.33 36.16 -3.10
N VAL A 355 10.72 37.03 -2.17
CA VAL A 355 10.80 36.64 -0.76
C VAL A 355 9.41 36.63 -0.10
N GLY A 356 8.50 37.51 -0.48
CA GLY A 356 7.09 37.45 -0.03
C GLY A 356 6.27 38.67 -0.44
N GLY A 357 5.26 39.02 0.37
CA GLY A 357 4.35 40.13 0.11
C GLY A 357 3.02 39.71 -0.51
N TYR A 358 2.27 40.67 -1.04
CA TYR A 358 0.95 40.46 -1.64
C TYR A 358 0.94 40.85 -3.12
N SER A 359 0.55 39.95 -4.01
CA SER A 359 0.32 40.26 -5.43
C SER A 359 1.56 40.78 -6.19
N ASN A 360 2.78 40.38 -5.83
CA ASN A 360 3.98 40.78 -6.57
C ASN A 360 4.23 39.84 -7.75
N THR A 361 4.74 40.37 -8.86
CA THR A 361 4.95 39.60 -10.10
C THR A 361 6.33 39.85 -10.69
N ILE A 362 7.04 38.78 -11.07
CA ILE A 362 8.18 38.84 -11.98
C ILE A 362 7.74 38.25 -13.31
N GLN A 363 7.66 39.11 -14.33
CA GLN A 363 7.17 38.74 -15.66
C GLN A 363 8.24 38.05 -16.51
N HIS A 364 7.75 37.46 -17.60
CA HIS A 364 8.51 36.75 -18.61
C HIS A 364 9.73 37.52 -19.13
N HIS A 365 10.74 36.78 -19.58
CA HIS A 365 12.03 37.30 -20.05
C HIS A 365 12.89 38.02 -18.99
N THR A 366 12.50 37.97 -17.72
CA THR A 366 13.29 38.48 -16.60
C THR A 366 14.17 37.39 -16.00
N THR A 367 15.47 37.62 -15.84
CA THR A 367 16.38 36.68 -15.16
C THR A 367 17.21 37.35 -14.07
N HIS A 368 17.68 36.57 -13.09
CA HIS A 368 18.56 37.03 -11.99
C HIS A 368 18.00 38.23 -11.20
N SER A 369 16.68 38.33 -11.09
CA SER A 369 16.01 39.49 -10.49
C SER A 369 15.31 39.12 -9.19
N ALA A 370 15.05 40.11 -8.34
CA ALA A 370 14.45 39.86 -7.04
C ALA A 370 13.40 40.88 -6.63
N ILE A 371 12.33 40.40 -6.01
CA ILE A 371 11.39 41.22 -5.24
C ILE A 371 11.45 40.77 -3.79
N VAL A 372 11.90 41.63 -2.89
CA VAL A 372 12.04 41.28 -1.47
C VAL A 372 10.69 41.31 -0.74
N GLY A 373 9.71 42.09 -1.22
CA GLY A 373 8.38 42.09 -0.62
C GLY A 373 7.50 43.23 -1.10
N GLY A 374 6.50 43.59 -0.30
CA GLY A 374 5.57 44.67 -0.59
C GLY A 374 4.27 44.21 -1.24
N GLU A 375 3.57 45.13 -1.90
CA GLU A 375 2.29 44.87 -2.55
C GLU A 375 2.29 45.31 -4.02
N SER A 376 1.85 44.43 -4.91
CA SER A 376 1.66 44.77 -6.33
C SER A 376 2.89 45.37 -7.01
N ASN A 377 4.09 44.94 -6.60
CA ASN A 377 5.32 45.30 -7.32
C ASN A 377 5.52 44.38 -8.52
N LEU A 378 6.06 44.94 -9.60
CA LEU A 378 6.21 44.28 -10.89
C LEU A 378 7.62 44.51 -11.45
N ILE A 379 8.29 43.43 -11.87
CA ILE A 379 9.51 43.48 -12.70
C ILE A 379 9.21 42.83 -14.05
N GLY A 380 9.49 43.57 -15.12
CA GLY A 380 9.33 43.15 -16.51
C GLY A 380 8.11 43.75 -17.22
N GLU A 381 8.15 43.66 -18.55
CA GLU A 381 7.09 43.84 -19.53
C GLU A 381 7.35 42.91 -20.72
N SER A 382 6.33 42.66 -21.56
CA SER A 382 6.29 41.46 -22.41
C SER A 382 7.43 41.20 -23.39
N GLU A 383 8.20 42.21 -23.77
CA GLU A 383 9.25 42.10 -24.78
C GLU A 383 10.52 42.86 -24.37
N SER A 384 10.79 42.92 -23.06
CA SER A 384 11.83 43.81 -22.53
C SER A 384 12.89 43.09 -21.69
N ASP A 385 14.14 43.54 -21.82
CA ASP A 385 15.24 43.08 -20.96
C ASP A 385 15.17 43.81 -19.62
N SER A 386 14.75 43.11 -18.56
CA SER A 386 14.64 43.63 -17.19
C SER A 386 15.60 42.92 -16.21
N ARG A 387 16.60 42.19 -16.74
CA ARG A 387 17.46 41.29 -15.96
C ARG A 387 18.26 42.03 -14.88
N PHE A 388 18.65 41.28 -13.84
CA PHE A 388 19.42 41.77 -12.69
C PHE A 388 18.73 42.89 -11.88
N SER A 389 17.41 43.03 -12.01
CA SER A 389 16.68 44.10 -11.32
C SER A 389 16.23 43.68 -9.92
N VAL A 390 16.17 44.64 -9.00
CA VAL A 390 15.76 44.42 -7.61
C VAL A 390 14.69 45.42 -7.20
N VAL A 391 13.60 44.94 -6.63
CA VAL A 391 12.64 45.75 -5.86
C VAL A 391 12.70 45.32 -4.41
N SER A 392 13.24 46.16 -3.53
CA SER A 392 13.39 45.84 -2.11
C SER A 392 12.07 45.89 -1.32
N GLY A 393 11.00 46.46 -1.87
CA GLY A 393 9.69 46.53 -1.24
C GLY A 393 8.79 47.62 -1.79
N GLY A 394 7.81 48.07 -1.00
CA GLY A 394 6.89 49.16 -1.35
C GLY A 394 5.58 48.68 -1.98
N ARG A 395 4.81 49.61 -2.59
CA ARG A 395 3.52 49.29 -3.24
C ARG A 395 3.50 49.80 -4.69
N PHE A 396 2.99 49.00 -5.62
CA PHE A 396 2.77 49.43 -7.01
C PHE A 396 4.04 49.90 -7.75
N ASN A 397 5.23 49.44 -7.36
CA ASN A 397 6.45 49.79 -8.08
C ASN A 397 6.60 48.91 -9.33
N HIS A 398 7.07 49.49 -10.44
CA HIS A 398 7.18 48.80 -11.72
C HIS A 398 8.53 49.05 -12.38
N VAL A 399 9.34 48.01 -12.50
CA VAL A 399 10.50 48.00 -13.40
C VAL A 399 10.02 47.51 -14.76
N LYS A 400 9.78 48.43 -15.70
CA LYS A 400 9.25 48.06 -17.02
C LYS A 400 10.31 47.43 -17.91
N LEU A 401 11.44 48.12 -18.09
CA LEU A 401 12.53 47.65 -18.94
C LEU A 401 13.89 48.27 -18.57
N GLY A 402 14.95 47.54 -18.91
CA GLY A 402 16.37 47.90 -18.81
C GLY A 402 17.17 47.08 -17.78
N TYR A 403 18.49 47.16 -17.85
CA TYR A 403 19.42 46.25 -17.16
C TYR A 403 19.77 46.74 -15.74
N ALA A 404 19.72 45.85 -14.73
CA ALA A 404 20.19 46.10 -13.36
C ALA A 404 19.53 47.30 -12.64
N ASN A 405 18.20 47.42 -12.72
CA ASN A 405 17.45 48.47 -12.01
C ASN A 405 17.23 48.13 -10.53
N SER A 406 17.22 49.13 -9.66
CA SER A 406 16.99 48.97 -8.23
C SER A 406 15.91 49.94 -7.73
N ILE A 407 14.85 49.42 -7.13
CA ILE A 407 13.86 50.22 -6.40
C ILE A 407 13.92 49.82 -4.93
N PHE A 408 14.40 50.70 -4.04
CA PHE A 408 14.52 50.35 -2.62
C PHE A 408 13.17 50.37 -1.86
N GLY A 409 12.13 50.97 -2.46
CA GLY A 409 10.77 50.96 -1.92
C GLY A 409 9.98 52.21 -2.27
N GLY A 410 8.88 52.44 -1.54
CA GLY A 410 7.97 53.55 -1.79
C GLY A 410 6.72 53.13 -2.57
N ILE A 411 5.98 54.09 -3.14
CA ILE A 411 4.70 53.84 -3.83
C ILE A 411 4.78 54.30 -5.27
N GLN A 412 4.30 53.51 -6.23
CA GLN A 412 4.16 53.92 -7.64
C GLN A 412 5.46 54.47 -8.28
N ASN A 413 6.61 53.88 -7.96
CA ASN A 413 7.85 54.19 -8.67
C ASN A 413 7.96 53.35 -9.94
N THR A 414 8.32 53.98 -11.06
CA THR A 414 8.40 53.36 -12.38
C THR A 414 9.78 53.58 -13.02
N ALA A 415 10.46 52.50 -13.37
CA ALA A 415 11.69 52.53 -14.19
C ALA A 415 11.35 52.18 -15.66
N GLU A 416 11.48 53.15 -16.56
CA GLU A 416 11.16 53.09 -17.99
C GLU A 416 12.42 53.29 -18.85
N ASN A 417 12.87 52.23 -19.51
CA ASN A 417 13.95 52.27 -20.51
C ASN A 417 15.31 52.70 -19.94
N VAL A 418 15.61 52.26 -18.71
CA VAL A 418 16.81 52.66 -17.96
C VAL A 418 17.63 51.46 -17.56
N SER A 419 18.96 51.55 -17.66
CA SER A 419 19.89 50.61 -17.04
C SER A 419 20.58 51.27 -15.85
N ASP A 420 20.88 50.47 -14.83
CA ASP A 420 21.63 50.84 -13.62
C ASP A 420 20.96 51.98 -12.83
N SER A 421 19.62 51.94 -12.70
CA SER A 421 18.86 52.97 -11.97
C SER A 421 18.64 52.64 -10.49
N VAL A 422 18.51 53.68 -9.66
CA VAL A 422 18.09 53.57 -8.26
C VAL A 422 16.86 54.43 -8.03
N LEU A 423 15.75 53.91 -7.49
CA LEU A 423 14.52 54.67 -7.21
C LEU A 423 14.07 54.49 -5.75
N ILE A 424 13.70 55.58 -5.09
CA ILE A 424 13.15 55.63 -3.72
C ILE A 424 12.13 56.78 -3.65
N GLY A 425 10.91 56.57 -3.14
CA GLY A 425 9.93 57.64 -2.89
C GLY A 425 8.50 57.35 -3.38
N ASP A 426 7.69 58.37 -3.67
CA ASP A 426 6.27 58.18 -4.03
C ASP A 426 5.64 59.36 -4.78
N PRO A 427 5.23 59.23 -6.07
CA PRO A 427 5.71 58.35 -7.14
C PRO A 427 6.97 58.91 -7.80
N ASN A 428 7.77 58.09 -8.49
CA ASN A 428 8.87 58.61 -9.29
C ASN A 428 8.99 57.87 -10.63
N ILE A 429 9.25 58.59 -11.73
CA ILE A 429 9.34 58.02 -13.09
C ILE A 429 10.71 58.35 -13.70
N ASN A 430 11.37 57.37 -14.32
CA ASN A 430 12.67 57.55 -14.97
C ASN A 430 12.64 56.95 -16.38
N GLY A 431 12.83 57.76 -17.45
CA GLY A 431 12.21 57.47 -18.77
C GLY A 431 13.05 57.44 -20.06
N LEU A 432 14.40 57.42 -20.05
CA LEU A 432 15.26 57.35 -21.27
C LEU A 432 16.62 56.62 -20.98
N THR A 433 17.53 56.49 -21.96
CA THR A 433 18.76 55.64 -21.86
C THR A 433 19.91 56.15 -20.95
N SER A 434 20.44 55.22 -20.14
CA SER A 434 21.70 55.22 -19.35
C SER A 434 21.84 56.08 -18.05
N ASN A 435 22.25 55.41 -16.95
CA ASN A 435 22.67 55.84 -15.58
C ASN A 435 21.90 56.97 -14.89
N ARG A 436 20.96 56.62 -13.98
CA ARG A 436 19.97 57.58 -13.43
C ARG A 436 19.40 57.15 -12.06
N SER A 437 19.49 57.96 -11.01
CA SER A 437 19.00 57.65 -9.65
C SER A 437 18.06 58.71 -9.06
N ILE A 438 16.94 58.31 -8.47
CA ILE A 438 16.07 59.11 -7.60
C ILE A 438 16.13 58.52 -6.19
N PHE A 439 16.64 59.27 -5.22
CA PHE A 439 16.83 58.82 -3.83
C PHE A 439 15.70 59.25 -2.88
N GLY A 440 14.67 59.98 -3.35
CA GLY A 440 13.53 60.38 -2.52
C GLY A 440 12.64 61.46 -3.15
N GLY A 441 11.45 61.67 -2.56
CA GLY A 441 10.51 62.75 -2.93
C GLY A 441 9.17 62.25 -3.49
N THR A 442 8.33 63.18 -3.95
CA THR A 442 7.01 62.91 -4.51
C THR A 442 6.82 63.40 -5.93
N SER A 443 6.35 62.52 -6.80
CA SER A 443 6.04 62.78 -8.21
C SER A 443 7.23 63.36 -8.98
N ASN A 444 8.44 62.83 -8.79
CA ASN A 444 9.59 63.30 -9.55
C ASN A 444 9.74 62.50 -10.85
N THR A 445 10.11 63.20 -11.93
CA THR A 445 10.29 62.64 -13.27
C THR A 445 11.69 62.95 -13.79
N GLN A 446 12.48 61.91 -14.05
CA GLN A 446 13.83 62.01 -14.60
C GLN A 446 13.86 61.54 -16.06
N ARG A 447 13.96 62.49 -16.99
CA ARG A 447 14.14 62.26 -18.43
C ARG A 447 15.58 62.50 -18.90
N GLY A 448 16.46 63.02 -18.05
CA GLY A 448 17.87 63.38 -18.34
C GLY A 448 18.84 62.20 -18.57
N GLY A 449 19.83 62.34 -19.48
CA GLY A 449 20.87 61.34 -19.83
C GLY A 449 22.06 61.20 -18.85
N PHE A 450 23.09 60.44 -19.25
CA PHE A 450 24.18 59.82 -18.46
C PHE A 450 24.59 60.50 -17.13
N GLY A 451 24.38 59.80 -16.00
CA GLY A 451 24.94 60.12 -14.67
C GLY A 451 23.99 60.79 -13.69
N SER A 452 22.67 60.72 -13.92
CA SER A 452 21.75 61.69 -13.34
C SER A 452 21.20 61.30 -11.97
N SER A 453 20.95 62.28 -11.09
CA SER A 453 20.57 62.10 -9.67
C SER A 453 19.38 63.00 -9.27
N ILE A 454 18.42 62.52 -8.46
CA ILE A 454 17.40 63.36 -7.81
C ILE A 454 17.33 63.01 -6.33
N VAL A 455 17.73 63.95 -5.47
CA VAL A 455 17.65 63.76 -4.01
C VAL A 455 16.63 64.73 -3.42
N GLY A 456 15.35 64.34 -3.46
CA GLY A 456 14.25 64.87 -2.64
C GLY A 456 13.60 66.18 -3.08
N GLY A 457 12.32 66.11 -3.50
CA GLY A 457 11.45 67.25 -3.87
C GLY A 457 10.02 66.81 -4.17
N ARG A 458 9.13 67.76 -4.55
CA ARG A 458 7.75 67.50 -4.99
C ARG A 458 7.57 68.03 -6.41
N PHE A 459 7.19 67.17 -7.36
CA PHE A 459 6.99 67.48 -8.78
C PHE A 459 8.24 67.96 -9.54
N LEU A 460 9.43 67.43 -9.23
CA LEU A 460 10.62 67.80 -9.99
C LEU A 460 10.64 67.11 -11.36
N VAL A 461 10.86 67.87 -12.43
CA VAL A 461 11.07 67.32 -13.78
C VAL A 461 12.48 67.70 -14.26
N ALA A 462 13.29 66.70 -14.57
CA ALA A 462 14.62 66.87 -15.14
C ALA A 462 14.63 66.39 -16.60
N GLU A 463 14.79 67.29 -17.57
CA GLU A 463 14.77 66.97 -19.01
C GLU A 463 16.11 67.24 -19.70
N ILE A 464 16.37 66.51 -20.79
CA ILE A 464 17.50 66.77 -21.70
C ILE A 464 17.14 68.01 -22.54
N ARG A 465 17.91 69.09 -22.43
CA ARG A 465 17.90 70.14 -23.46
C ARG A 465 18.84 69.71 -24.60
N SER A 466 18.44 69.97 -25.84
CA SER A 466 19.25 69.68 -27.03
C SER A 466 20.62 70.35 -26.95
N VAL A 467 21.67 69.74 -27.51
CA VAL A 467 23.02 70.32 -27.65
C VAL A 467 23.00 71.61 -28.47
N ASP A 468 21.95 71.82 -29.28
CA ASP A 468 21.76 73.04 -30.07
C ASP A 468 21.10 74.18 -29.26
N ASP A 469 20.74 73.94 -27.99
CA ASP A 469 20.21 74.97 -27.09
C ASP A 469 21.36 75.75 -26.46
N VAL A 470 21.40 77.06 -26.72
CA VAL A 470 22.39 78.01 -26.17
C VAL A 470 22.39 78.08 -24.64
N ASN A 471 21.38 77.53 -23.97
CA ASN A 471 21.30 77.42 -22.51
C ASN A 471 21.51 75.99 -21.99
N TYR A 472 22.22 75.13 -22.74
CA TYR A 472 22.54 73.77 -22.34
C TYR A 472 23.51 73.74 -21.15
N TYR A 473 23.07 73.18 -20.02
CA TYR A 473 23.92 72.84 -18.87
C TYR A 473 23.85 71.33 -18.64
N PRO A 474 24.98 70.59 -18.68
CA PRO A 474 25.01 69.22 -18.19
C PRO A 474 24.76 69.27 -16.67
N SER A 475 23.64 68.68 -16.25
CA SER A 475 23.25 68.59 -14.84
C SER A 475 23.41 67.16 -14.37
N ASP A 476 24.32 66.96 -13.41
CA ASP A 476 24.68 65.65 -12.90
C ASP A 476 23.95 65.38 -11.56
N CYS A 477 23.51 66.44 -10.87
CA CYS A 477 22.82 66.33 -9.59
C CYS A 477 21.79 67.46 -9.39
N LEU A 478 20.54 67.09 -9.06
CA LEU A 478 19.50 68.02 -8.63
C LEU A 478 19.11 67.74 -7.18
N ILE A 479 19.23 68.76 -6.32
CA ILE A 479 18.82 68.71 -4.91
C ILE A 479 17.93 69.92 -4.61
N GLY A 480 16.66 69.72 -4.26
CA GLY A 480 15.82 70.86 -3.87
C GLY A 480 14.32 70.63 -3.88
N SER A 481 13.58 71.61 -3.35
CA SER A 481 12.12 71.61 -3.30
C SER A 481 11.53 72.55 -4.34
N SER A 482 10.20 72.54 -4.50
CA SER A 482 9.51 73.52 -5.35
C SER A 482 9.98 74.96 -5.03
N GLY A 483 10.39 75.69 -6.07
CA GLY A 483 10.90 77.06 -6.00
C GLY A 483 12.41 77.23 -5.74
N ARG A 484 13.16 76.20 -5.31
CA ARG A 484 14.62 76.28 -5.11
C ARG A 484 15.29 74.93 -5.34
N ALA A 485 16.10 74.84 -6.40
CA ALA A 485 16.93 73.66 -6.67
C ALA A 485 18.40 74.03 -6.83
N PHE A 486 19.28 73.22 -6.25
CA PHE A 486 20.70 73.23 -6.52
C PHE A 486 20.98 72.32 -7.71
N VAL A 487 21.71 72.85 -8.70
CA VAL A 487 22.19 72.09 -9.87
C VAL A 487 23.69 71.90 -9.77
N GLY A 488 24.12 70.67 -9.48
CA GLY A 488 25.51 70.26 -9.58
C GLY A 488 25.90 69.99 -11.04
N SER A 489 27.07 70.51 -11.45
CA SER A 489 27.66 70.29 -12.78
C SER A 489 29.12 69.85 -12.65
N THR A 490 29.55 68.90 -13.48
CA THR A 490 30.95 68.46 -13.63
C THR A 490 31.81 69.44 -14.44
N THR A 491 31.24 70.53 -14.94
CA THR A 491 32.00 71.57 -15.66
C THR A 491 32.94 72.34 -14.71
N ALA A 492 34.04 72.87 -15.26
CA ALA A 492 35.08 73.58 -14.49
C ALA A 492 34.58 74.82 -13.70
N GLY A 493 33.33 75.27 -13.91
CA GLY A 493 32.69 76.37 -13.20
C GLY A 493 32.00 76.02 -11.89
N GLY A 494 31.80 74.73 -11.56
CA GLY A 494 31.08 74.28 -10.37
C GLY A 494 29.55 74.38 -10.46
N GLY A 495 28.83 73.86 -9.45
CA GLY A 495 27.36 73.88 -9.38
C GLY A 495 26.78 75.23 -8.94
N ASN A 496 25.56 75.55 -9.40
CA ASN A 496 24.87 76.82 -9.12
C ASN A 496 23.53 76.58 -8.41
N LEU A 497 23.17 77.49 -7.49
CA LEU A 497 21.79 77.61 -7.01
C LEU A 497 20.99 78.37 -8.07
N ILE A 498 19.94 77.75 -8.61
CA ILE A 498 19.07 78.40 -9.59
C ILE A 498 17.65 78.54 -9.01
N GLU A 499 17.02 79.67 -9.28
CA GLU A 499 15.57 79.78 -9.08
C GLU A 499 14.89 79.02 -10.22
N THR A 500 14.27 77.90 -9.89
CA THR A 500 13.55 77.07 -10.86
C THR A 500 12.14 77.60 -11.03
N SER A 501 11.82 78.20 -12.17
CA SER A 501 10.43 78.32 -12.63
C SER A 501 10.02 76.97 -13.18
N PHE A 502 9.31 76.17 -12.40
CA PHE A 502 8.61 75.01 -12.95
C PHE A 502 7.57 75.56 -13.91
N GLY A 503 7.73 75.31 -15.20
CA GLY A 503 6.65 75.53 -16.15
C GLY A 503 5.47 74.66 -15.73
N GLU A 504 4.24 75.17 -15.88
CA GLU A 504 3.07 74.32 -15.80
C GLU A 504 3.29 73.19 -16.82
N GLY A 505 3.43 71.95 -16.33
CA GLY A 505 3.51 70.80 -17.20
C GLY A 505 2.20 70.74 -17.97
N ASP A 506 2.27 70.68 -19.30
CA ASP A 506 1.08 70.39 -20.09
C ASP A 506 0.52 69.03 -19.63
N ASP A 507 -0.77 69.05 -19.30
CA ASP A 507 -1.58 68.02 -18.62
C ASP A 507 -1.44 66.58 -19.15
#